data_AF-G5Q2J0-F1
#
_entry.id   AF-G5Q2J0-F1
#
_cell.length_a   1.000
_cell.length_b   1.000
_cell.length_c   1.000
_cell.angle_alpha   90.00
_cell.angle_beta   90.00
_cell.angle_gamma   90.00
#
_symmetry.space_group_name_H-M   'P 1'
#
loop_
_entity.id
_entity.type
_entity.pdbx_description
1 polymer ?
#
loop_
_entity_poly.entity_id
_entity_poly.type
_entity_poly.pdbx_seq_one_letter_code
_entity_poly.pdbx_strand_id
1 'polypeptide(L)'
;MFTSLLRLELIENAALRQRAAEILSQRDIFTSRCRQLLDEYDEQGGFSAAQAEEFVRETLETFRWHRQATVDEETYLSLHREHRLIADVVCFPGCHINHLTPRTLDIDRVQAMMPECGITPKTLIEGPPRREVPILLRQTSFKALEEQVLFVDEKQGTHTARFGEIEQRGVALTT
;
A
#
# COMPACT_ATOMS: atom_id res chain seq x y z
N MET A 1 -10.65 1.74 -3.83
CA MET A 1 -9.33 1.32 -3.29
C MET A 1 -9.42 -0.14 -2.92
N PHE A 2 -8.35 -0.92 -3.08
CA PHE A 2 -8.25 -2.25 -2.48
C PHE A 2 -7.65 -2.10 -1.07
N THR A 3 -8.32 -2.64 -0.05
CA THR A 3 -7.92 -2.45 1.35
C THR A 3 -7.85 -3.80 2.05
N SER A 4 -6.66 -4.15 2.53
CA SER A 4 -6.41 -5.39 3.27
C SER A 4 -6.40 -5.13 4.78
N LEU A 5 -6.89 -6.09 5.55
CA LEU A 5 -6.73 -6.11 7.01
C LEU A 5 -5.74 -7.22 7.38
N LEU A 6 -4.67 -6.86 8.10
CA LEU A 6 -3.73 -7.84 8.63
C LEU A 6 -4.43 -8.72 9.67
N ARG A 7 -4.34 -10.04 9.50
CA ARG A 7 -4.84 -11.03 10.44
C ARG A 7 -3.74 -11.52 11.37
N LEU A 8 -3.60 -10.88 12.53
CA LEU A 8 -2.56 -11.17 13.51
C LEU A 8 -2.59 -12.62 14.02
N GLU A 9 -3.76 -13.24 14.08
CA GLU A 9 -3.95 -14.64 14.47
C GLU A 9 -3.27 -15.64 13.52
N LEU A 10 -2.89 -15.21 12.31
CA LEU A 10 -2.10 -16.01 11.36
C LEU A 10 -0.58 -15.89 11.57
N ILE A 11 -0.13 -15.06 12.52
CA ILE A 11 1.27 -15.02 12.94
C ILE A 11 1.52 -16.18 13.89
N GLU A 12 2.38 -17.13 13.49
CA GLU A 12 2.58 -18.39 14.22
C GLU A 12 3.32 -18.15 15.54
N ASN A 13 4.34 -17.29 15.51
CA ASN A 13 5.10 -16.93 16.70
C ASN A 13 4.26 -16.06 17.65
N ALA A 14 3.81 -16.66 18.76
CA ALA A 14 2.94 -16.01 19.73
C ALA A 14 3.55 -14.73 20.35
N ALA A 15 4.85 -14.71 20.61
CA ALA A 15 5.53 -13.53 21.16
C ALA A 15 5.60 -12.40 20.13
N LEU A 16 5.91 -12.74 18.86
CA LEU A 16 5.94 -11.78 17.76
C LEU A 16 4.55 -11.23 17.44
N ARG A 17 3.52 -12.07 17.49
CA ARG A 17 2.12 -11.67 17.35
C ARG A 17 1.70 -10.67 18.41
N GLN A 18 2.04 -10.94 19.68
CA GLN A 18 1.76 -10.05 20.80
C GLN A 18 2.48 -8.71 20.62
N ARG A 19 3.76 -8.76 20.22
CA ARG A 19 4.54 -7.55 19.94
C ARG A 19 3.93 -6.72 18.80
N ALA A 20 3.49 -7.36 17.72
CA ALA A 20 2.81 -6.68 16.61
C ALA A 20 1.52 -6.01 17.05
N ALA A 21 0.71 -6.68 17.89
CA ALA A 21 -0.52 -6.11 18.44
C ALA A 21 -0.25 -4.86 19.30
N GLU A 22 0.78 -4.90 20.15
CA GLU A 22 1.18 -3.75 20.97
C GLU A 22 1.57 -2.55 20.11
N ILE A 23 2.43 -2.75 19.10
CA ILE A 23 2.86 -1.68 18.20
C ILE A 23 1.66 -1.07 17.48
N LEU A 24 0.78 -1.90 16.92
CA LEU A 24 -0.41 -1.43 16.22
C LEU A 24 -1.38 -0.67 17.14
N SER A 25 -1.51 -1.08 18.41
CA SER A 25 -2.41 -0.44 19.38
C SER A 25 -1.98 0.97 19.79
N GLN A 26 -0.71 1.31 19.64
CA GLN A 26 -0.15 2.61 20.03
C GLN A 26 -0.26 3.67 18.94
N ARG A 27 -0.74 3.29 17.76
CA ARG A 27 -0.70 4.11 16.55
C ARG A 27 -2.02 4.82 16.31
N ASP A 28 -1.95 6.09 15.93
CA ASP A 28 -3.05 6.82 15.31
C ASP A 28 -2.67 7.13 13.85
N ILE A 29 -3.49 6.66 12.91
CA ILE A 29 -3.19 6.73 11.47
C ILE A 29 -3.87 7.93 10.79
N PHE A 30 -4.79 8.59 11.50
CA PHE A 30 -5.53 9.75 11.00
C PHE A 30 -5.10 10.98 11.79
N THR A 31 -4.94 12.10 11.10
CA THR A 31 -4.70 13.37 11.79
C THR A 31 -5.94 13.74 12.63
N SER A 32 -5.74 14.47 13.73
CA SER A 32 -6.87 14.98 14.52
C SER A 32 -7.84 15.79 13.67
N ARG A 33 -7.34 16.57 12.69
CA ARG A 33 -8.16 17.38 11.80
C ARG A 33 -8.95 16.53 10.81
N CYS A 34 -8.38 15.44 10.27
CA CYS A 34 -9.10 14.49 9.44
C CYS A 34 -10.34 13.92 10.17
N ARG A 35 -10.20 13.59 11.45
CA ARG A 35 -11.31 13.08 12.28
C ARG A 35 -12.38 14.15 12.51
N GLN A 36 -11.97 15.38 12.86
CA GLN A 36 -12.90 16.51 13.01
C GLN A 36 -13.69 16.78 11.74
N LEU A 37 -13.05 16.73 10.57
CA LEU A 37 -13.72 16.90 9.29
C LEU A 37 -14.73 15.78 9.01
N LEU A 38 -14.46 14.54 9.42
CA LEU A 38 -15.44 13.45 9.33
C LEU A 38 -16.65 13.72 10.23
N ASP A 39 -16.43 14.17 11.47
CA ASP A 39 -17.52 14.53 12.39
C ASP A 39 -18.37 15.68 11.80
N GLU A 40 -17.72 16.71 11.25
CA GLU A 40 -18.40 17.82 10.56
C GLU A 40 -19.24 17.32 9.37
N TYR A 41 -18.72 16.38 8.58
CA TYR A 41 -19.45 15.79 7.46
C TYR A 41 -20.68 15.04 7.91
N ASP A 42 -20.57 14.23 8.97
CA ASP A 42 -21.68 13.43 9.50
C ASP A 42 -22.78 14.32 10.09
N GLU A 43 -22.43 15.43 10.73
CA GLU A 43 -23.39 16.42 11.24
C GLU A 43 -24.08 17.24 10.14
N GLN A 44 -23.33 17.62 9.09
CA GLN A 44 -23.81 18.55 8.05
C GLN A 44 -24.40 17.84 6.83
N GLY A 45 -24.10 16.55 6.64
CA GLY A 45 -24.48 15.76 5.48
C GLY A 45 -23.69 16.08 4.19
N GLY A 46 -22.60 16.85 4.29
CA GLY A 46 -21.80 17.26 3.15
C GLY A 46 -20.70 18.26 3.49
N PHE A 47 -19.81 18.51 2.54
CA PHE A 47 -18.75 19.52 2.64
C PHE A 47 -19.00 20.70 1.71
N SER A 48 -18.59 21.89 2.16
CA SER A 48 -18.24 22.99 1.26
C SER A 48 -16.99 22.66 0.45
N ALA A 49 -16.74 23.39 -0.64
CA ALA A 49 -15.53 23.19 -1.45
C ALA A 49 -14.23 23.34 -0.63
N ALA A 50 -14.19 24.31 0.30
CA ALA A 50 -13.02 24.54 1.15
C ALA A 50 -12.80 23.37 2.14
N GLN A 51 -13.86 22.86 2.76
CA GLN A 51 -13.76 21.68 3.64
C GLN A 51 -13.34 20.44 2.86
N ALA A 52 -13.85 20.25 1.63
CA ALA A 52 -13.46 19.13 0.79
C ALA A 52 -11.97 19.18 0.39
N GLU A 53 -11.45 20.36 0.02
CA GLU A 53 -10.02 20.55 -0.25
C GLU A 53 -9.15 20.29 0.98
N GLU A 54 -9.59 20.77 2.15
CA GLU A 54 -8.91 20.51 3.42
C GLU A 54 -8.92 19.01 3.75
N PHE A 55 -10.07 18.35 3.62
CA PHE A 55 -10.23 16.93 3.87
C PHE A 55 -9.32 16.08 2.98
N VAL A 56 -9.19 16.43 1.69
CA VAL A 56 -8.24 15.76 0.79
C VAL A 56 -6.80 15.90 1.30
N ARG A 57 -6.37 17.10 1.71
CA ARG A 57 -5.01 17.31 2.23
C ARG A 57 -4.76 16.50 3.51
N GLU A 58 -5.69 16.53 4.47
CA GLU A 58 -5.55 15.81 5.73
C GLU A 58 -5.58 14.29 5.54
N THR A 59 -6.44 13.79 4.66
CA THR A 59 -6.53 12.36 4.35
C THR A 59 -5.27 11.85 3.63
N LEU A 60 -4.62 12.68 2.80
CA LEU A 60 -3.38 12.31 2.13
C LEU A 60 -2.24 12.02 3.10
N GLU A 61 -2.23 12.62 4.29
CA GLU A 61 -1.21 12.36 5.31
C GLU A 61 -1.26 10.92 5.84
N THR A 62 -2.43 10.29 5.91
CA THR A 62 -2.59 8.87 6.29
C THR A 62 -1.83 7.91 5.36
N PHE A 63 -1.72 8.27 4.09
CA PHE A 63 -1.12 7.44 3.03
C PHE A 63 0.30 7.87 2.64
N ARG A 64 0.83 8.92 3.27
CA ARG A 64 2.19 9.43 3.01
C ARG A 64 3.21 8.38 3.45
N TRP A 65 4.31 8.31 2.69
CA TRP A 65 5.44 7.48 3.09
C TRP A 65 6.35 8.20 4.07
N HIS A 66 6.67 7.50 5.15
CA HIS A 66 7.58 7.94 6.18
C HIS A 66 8.77 6.99 6.19
N ARG A 67 9.98 7.53 6.06
CA ARG A 67 11.22 6.74 6.14
C ARG A 67 11.53 6.27 7.57
N GLN A 68 10.92 6.89 8.57
CA GLN A 68 11.13 6.55 9.97
C GLN A 68 10.19 5.42 10.38
N ALA A 69 10.77 4.28 10.77
CA ALA A 69 10.03 3.19 11.38
C ALA A 69 9.65 3.54 12.82
N THR A 70 8.58 2.91 13.33
CA THR A 70 8.11 3.04 14.72
C THR A 70 8.77 2.05 15.67
N VAL A 71 9.70 1.23 15.17
CA VAL A 71 10.35 0.14 15.89
C VAL A 71 11.86 0.16 15.68
N ASP A 72 12.58 -0.57 16.54
CA ASP A 72 14.01 -0.84 16.37
C ASP A 72 14.26 -1.84 15.22
N GLU A 73 15.51 -1.89 14.76
CA GLU A 73 15.93 -2.78 13.67
C GLU A 73 15.64 -4.26 13.95
N GLU A 74 15.87 -4.73 15.19
CA GLU A 74 15.71 -6.14 15.54
C GLU A 74 14.24 -6.57 15.46
N THR A 75 13.33 -5.74 15.97
CA THR A 75 11.89 -5.93 15.86
C THR A 75 11.46 -5.94 14.39
N TYR A 76 11.92 -4.98 13.58
CA TYR A 76 11.63 -4.94 12.15
C TYR A 76 12.10 -6.21 11.44
N LEU A 77 13.34 -6.64 11.67
CA LEU A 77 13.90 -7.84 11.05
C LEU A 77 13.14 -9.10 11.48
N SER A 78 12.71 -9.18 12.73
CA SER A 78 11.91 -10.31 13.24
C SER A 78 10.56 -10.40 12.54
N LEU A 79 9.83 -9.28 12.41
CA LEU A 79 8.56 -9.21 11.67
C LEU A 79 8.75 -9.47 10.17
N HIS A 80 9.86 -9.00 9.59
CA HIS A 80 10.18 -9.18 8.18
C HIS A 80 10.48 -10.64 7.83
N ARG A 81 11.19 -11.36 8.71
CA ARG A 81 11.48 -12.78 8.57
C ARG A 81 10.22 -13.64 8.63
N GLU A 82 9.24 -13.26 9.45
CA GLU A 82 7.94 -13.93 9.49
C GLU A 82 7.22 -13.74 8.14
N HIS A 83 7.00 -12.48 7.74
CA HIS A 83 6.49 -12.16 6.42
C HIS A 83 6.70 -10.67 6.10
N ARG A 84 7.14 -10.36 4.88
CA ARG A 84 7.40 -8.97 4.44
C ARG A 84 6.21 -8.02 4.64
N LEU A 85 4.99 -8.52 4.42
CA LEU A 85 3.74 -7.77 4.62
C LEU A 85 3.51 -7.40 6.10
N ILE A 86 3.92 -8.24 7.05
CA ILE A 86 3.76 -7.95 8.48
C ILE A 86 4.63 -6.74 8.83
N ALA A 87 5.91 -6.75 8.43
CA ALA A 87 6.79 -5.60 8.66
C ALA A 87 6.29 -4.32 7.96
N ASP A 88 5.79 -4.42 6.73
CA ASP A 88 5.21 -3.30 5.97
C ASP A 88 4.02 -2.64 6.70
N VAL A 89 3.16 -3.44 7.33
CA VAL A 89 1.98 -2.94 8.05
C VAL A 89 2.31 -2.45 9.47
N VAL A 90 3.13 -3.20 10.20
CA VAL A 90 3.32 -3.01 11.65
C VAL A 90 4.38 -1.94 11.95
N CYS A 91 5.43 -1.83 11.15
CA CYS A 91 6.62 -1.07 11.52
C CYS A 91 6.58 0.42 11.15
N PHE A 92 5.50 0.91 10.55
CA PHE A 92 5.42 2.27 10.01
C PHE A 92 4.26 3.07 10.63
N PRO A 93 4.36 4.41 10.68
CA PRO A 93 3.35 5.30 11.27
C PRO A 93 2.14 5.55 10.35
N GLY A 94 2.26 5.22 9.06
CA GLY A 94 1.24 5.39 8.00
C GLY A 94 0.81 4.07 7.38
N CYS A 95 -0.33 4.06 6.69
CA CYS A 95 -0.71 2.94 5.81
C CYS A 95 -0.38 3.39 4.38
N HIS A 96 0.92 3.54 4.12
CA HIS A 96 1.41 4.11 2.88
C HIS A 96 0.89 3.34 1.66
N ILE A 97 0.79 4.06 0.55
CA ILE A 97 0.42 3.49 -0.74
C ILE A 97 1.40 2.35 -1.10
N ASN A 98 0.86 1.13 -1.24
CA ASN A 98 1.63 -0.01 -1.72
C ASN A 98 1.95 0.13 -3.23
N HIS A 99 0.93 0.45 -4.02
CA HIS A 99 1.03 0.80 -5.44
C HIS A 99 -0.17 1.65 -5.88
N LEU A 100 0.01 2.45 -6.94
CA LEU A 100 -1.08 3.08 -7.69
C LEU A 100 -1.07 2.50 -9.10
N THR A 101 -2.15 1.83 -9.48
CA THR A 101 -2.25 1.11 -10.74
C THR A 101 -2.97 1.96 -11.79
N PRO A 102 -2.30 2.46 -12.84
CA PRO A 102 -2.97 3.11 -13.95
C PRO A 102 -3.66 2.08 -14.85
N ARG A 103 -4.65 2.55 -15.62
CA ARG A 103 -5.34 1.75 -16.63
C ARG A 103 -4.68 1.92 -18.00
N THR A 104 -4.43 0.80 -18.69
CA THR A 104 -4.05 0.76 -20.11
C THR A 104 -5.12 0.10 -20.97
N LEU A 105 -5.07 0.39 -22.27
CA LEU A 105 -5.89 -0.26 -23.30
C LEU A 105 -5.24 -1.55 -23.84
N ASP A 106 -3.90 -1.61 -23.88
CA ASP A 106 -3.14 -2.78 -24.33
C ASP A 106 -1.95 -3.02 -23.38
N ILE A 107 -2.10 -4.00 -22.48
CA ILE A 107 -1.07 -4.35 -21.50
C ILE A 107 0.14 -5.02 -22.14
N ASP A 108 -0.03 -5.74 -23.24
CA ASP A 108 1.08 -6.40 -23.94
C ASP A 108 2.00 -5.33 -24.56
N ARG A 109 1.40 -4.29 -25.16
CA ARG A 109 2.16 -3.16 -25.70
C ARG A 109 2.89 -2.39 -24.59
N VAL A 110 2.21 -2.12 -23.47
CA VAL A 110 2.85 -1.41 -22.35
C VAL A 110 4.00 -2.23 -21.75
N GLN A 111 3.81 -3.54 -21.53
CA GLN A 111 4.87 -4.40 -20.98
C GLN A 111 6.10 -4.42 -21.90
N ALA A 112 5.91 -4.46 -23.22
CA ALA A 112 7.00 -4.41 -24.19
C ALA A 112 7.77 -3.07 -24.19
N MET A 113 7.07 -1.96 -23.91
CA MET A 113 7.67 -0.62 -23.88
C MET A 113 8.35 -0.28 -22.54
N MET A 114 7.98 -0.97 -21.44
CA MET A 114 8.52 -0.69 -20.11
C MET A 114 10.06 -0.68 -20.05
N PRO A 115 10.80 -1.64 -20.66
CA PRO A 115 12.27 -1.62 -20.66
C PRO A 115 12.86 -0.40 -21.37
N GLU A 116 12.22 0.09 -22.43
CA GLU A 116 12.64 1.31 -23.14
C GLU A 116 12.54 2.56 -22.25
N CYS A 117 11.66 2.51 -21.23
CA CYS A 117 11.49 3.55 -20.22
C CYS A 117 12.23 3.24 -18.90
N GLY A 118 13.14 2.26 -18.87
CA GLY A 118 13.91 1.89 -17.68
C GLY A 118 13.11 1.12 -16.62
N ILE A 119 11.92 0.62 -16.95
CA ILE A 119 11.09 -0.19 -16.07
C ILE A 119 11.28 -1.67 -16.42
N THR A 120 11.62 -2.49 -15.44
CA THR A 120 11.74 -3.96 -15.63
C THR A 120 10.47 -4.65 -15.13
N PRO A 121 9.53 -5.03 -16.03
CA PRO A 121 8.34 -5.75 -15.63
C PRO A 121 8.64 -7.20 -15.24
N LYS A 122 7.78 -7.77 -14.40
CA LYS A 122 7.68 -9.22 -14.33
C LYS A 122 7.27 -9.77 -15.69
N THR A 123 7.80 -10.93 -16.06
CA THR A 123 7.45 -11.61 -17.32
C THR A 123 5.98 -12.04 -17.34
N LEU A 124 5.44 -12.45 -16.19
CA LEU A 124 4.07 -12.93 -16.07
C LEU A 124 3.06 -11.77 -16.10
N ILE A 125 2.04 -11.91 -16.95
CA ILE A 125 0.80 -11.14 -16.88
C ILE A 125 -0.24 -12.04 -16.21
N GLU A 126 -0.79 -11.58 -15.10
CA GLU A 126 -1.88 -12.25 -14.37
C GLU A 126 -3.22 -11.96 -15.04
N GLY A 127 -4.19 -12.88 -14.87
CA GLY A 127 -5.51 -12.81 -15.50
C GLY A 127 -5.64 -13.70 -16.74
N PRO A 128 -6.71 -13.53 -17.54
CA PRO A 128 -6.93 -14.31 -18.74
C PRO A 128 -5.90 -14.00 -19.83
N PRO A 129 -5.70 -14.90 -20.83
CA PRO A 129 -4.83 -14.63 -21.97
C PRO A 129 -5.36 -13.46 -22.82
N ARG A 130 -4.57 -12.98 -23.79
CA ARG A 130 -5.00 -11.97 -24.76
C ARG A 130 -6.26 -12.42 -25.51
N ARG A 131 -7.22 -11.51 -25.66
CA ARG A 131 -8.51 -11.74 -26.33
C ARG A 131 -8.90 -10.50 -27.14
N GLU A 132 -9.66 -10.70 -28.21
CA GLU A 132 -10.31 -9.61 -28.95
C GLU A 132 -11.33 -8.88 -28.08
N VAL A 133 -12.04 -9.62 -27.24
CA VAL A 133 -12.94 -9.09 -26.20
C VAL A 133 -12.37 -9.45 -24.83
N PRO A 134 -11.65 -8.52 -24.18
CA PRO A 134 -11.08 -8.74 -22.85
C PRO A 134 -12.17 -8.98 -21.80
N ILE A 135 -11.91 -9.90 -20.87
CA ILE A 135 -12.77 -10.21 -19.72
C ILE A 135 -11.99 -9.97 -18.43
N LEU A 136 -12.70 -9.70 -17.33
CA LEU A 136 -12.10 -9.42 -16.02
C LEU A 136 -11.02 -8.33 -16.12
N LEU A 137 -9.80 -8.60 -15.66
CA LEU A 137 -8.65 -7.75 -15.85
C LEU A 137 -7.40 -8.58 -16.12
N ARG A 138 -6.44 -7.97 -16.80
CA ARG A 138 -5.05 -8.44 -16.91
C ARG A 138 -4.14 -7.45 -16.20
N GLN A 139 -3.16 -7.93 -15.45
CA GLN A 139 -2.25 -7.05 -14.70
C GLN A 139 -0.82 -7.59 -14.67
N THR A 140 0.15 -6.70 -14.50
CA THR A 140 1.53 -7.08 -14.21
C THR A 140 2.18 -6.06 -13.28
N SER A 141 3.20 -6.51 -12.55
CA SER A 141 3.93 -5.69 -11.58
C SER A 141 5.40 -5.55 -11.93
N PHE A 142 6.04 -4.54 -11.39
CA PHE A 142 7.46 -4.26 -11.55
C PHE A 142 8.05 -3.73 -10.24
N LYS A 143 9.35 -3.93 -10.02
CA LYS A 143 10.05 -3.30 -8.89
C LYS A 143 10.16 -1.81 -9.20
N ALA A 144 9.59 -0.95 -8.35
CA ALA A 144 9.65 0.49 -8.57
C ALA A 144 10.86 1.11 -7.84
N LEU A 145 10.90 0.99 -6.51
CA LEU A 145 11.91 1.66 -5.68
C LEU A 145 12.26 0.85 -4.43
N GLU A 146 13.53 0.88 -4.04
CA GLU A 146 13.96 0.55 -2.68
C GLU A 146 14.09 1.83 -1.87
N GLU A 147 13.47 1.89 -0.71
CA GLU A 147 13.50 3.06 0.16
C GLU A 147 14.41 2.80 1.35
N GLN A 148 15.16 3.84 1.74
CA GLN A 148 15.90 3.83 2.99
C GLN A 148 14.93 3.93 4.17
N VAL A 149 15.20 3.13 5.20
CA VAL A 149 14.46 3.15 6.46
C VAL A 149 15.39 3.50 7.61
N LEU A 150 14.90 4.36 8.50
CA LEU A 150 15.57 4.76 9.74
C LEU A 150 14.81 4.15 10.91
N PHE A 151 15.50 3.38 11.73
CA PHE A 151 14.92 2.76 12.92
C PHE A 151 15.06 3.68 14.14
N VAL A 152 14.28 3.40 15.19
CA VAL A 152 14.30 4.22 16.42
C VAL A 152 15.62 4.11 17.19
N ASP A 153 16.40 3.06 16.97
CA ASP A 153 17.76 2.86 17.51
C ASP A 153 18.85 3.49 16.62
N GLU A 154 18.48 4.47 15.79
CA GLU A 154 19.34 5.26 14.88
C GLU A 154 20.08 4.44 13.80
N LYS A 155 19.72 3.17 13.64
CA LYS A 155 20.26 2.32 12.58
C LYS A 155 19.57 2.57 11.25
N GLN A 156 20.30 2.28 10.17
CA GLN A 156 19.82 2.42 8.80
C GLN A 156 19.61 1.05 8.18
N GLY A 157 18.46 0.88 7.52
CA GLY A 157 18.12 -0.30 6.76
C GLY A 157 17.50 0.04 5.40
N THR A 158 17.03 -0.99 4.71
CA THR A 158 16.27 -0.84 3.47
C THR A 158 14.92 -1.55 3.59
N HIS A 159 13.90 -0.94 3.00
CA HIS A 159 12.58 -1.53 2.88
C HIS A 159 12.14 -1.56 1.42
N THR A 160 11.88 -2.76 0.94
CA THR A 160 11.35 -2.97 -0.41
C THR A 160 9.82 -3.08 -0.31
N ALA A 161 9.15 -1.93 -0.18
CA ALA A 161 7.68 -1.84 -0.21
C ALA A 161 7.12 -1.64 -1.61
N ARG A 162 7.82 -0.86 -2.44
CA ARG A 162 7.18 -0.19 -3.57
C ARG A 162 7.34 -1.00 -4.85
N PHE A 163 6.27 -1.70 -5.19
CA PHE A 163 6.05 -2.22 -6.53
C PHE A 163 5.22 -1.22 -7.32
N GLY A 164 5.47 -1.13 -8.61
CA GLY A 164 4.53 -0.53 -9.53
C GLY A 164 3.66 -1.64 -10.13
N GLU A 165 2.46 -1.26 -10.54
CA GLU A 165 1.52 -2.16 -11.20
C GLU A 165 0.84 -1.43 -12.36
N ILE A 166 0.40 -2.18 -13.38
CA ILE A 166 -0.41 -1.70 -14.48
C ILE A 166 -1.54 -2.70 -14.74
N GLU A 167 -2.73 -2.21 -15.11
CA GLU A 167 -3.87 -3.07 -15.40
C GLU A 167 -4.59 -2.71 -16.72
N GLN A 168 -5.14 -3.73 -17.37
CA GLN A 168 -6.09 -3.62 -18.47
C GLN A 168 -7.42 -4.26 -18.05
N ARG A 169 -8.47 -3.46 -17.99
CA ARG A 169 -9.82 -3.90 -17.59
C ARG A 169 -10.70 -4.24 -18.79
N GLY A 170 -11.26 -5.43 -18.78
CA GLY A 170 -12.25 -5.93 -19.74
C GLY A 170 -13.68 -5.93 -19.20
N VAL A 171 -14.55 -6.75 -19.79
CA VAL A 171 -15.95 -6.90 -19.36
C VAL A 171 -16.07 -7.77 -18.12
N ALA A 172 -17.02 -7.45 -17.25
CA ALA A 172 -17.39 -8.28 -16.10
C ALA A 172 -18.04 -9.60 -16.55
N LEU A 173 -17.88 -10.65 -15.75
CA LEU A 173 -18.51 -11.95 -15.98
C LEU A 173 -19.82 -12.07 -15.21
N THR A 174 -20.77 -12.82 -15.76
CA THR A 174 -21.94 -13.31 -15.01
C THR A 174 -21.55 -14.49 -14.15
N THR A 175 -22.32 -14.74 -13.08
CA THR A 175 -22.23 -15.95 -12.25
C THR A 175 -22.65 -17.19 -13.00
#